data_AF-A0A4R6ZIH2-F1
#
_entry.id   AF-A0A4R6ZIH2-F1
#
_cell.length_a   1.000
_cell.length_b   1.000
_cell.length_c   1.000
_cell.angle_alpha   90.00
_cell.angle_beta   90.00
_cell.angle_gamma   90.00
#
_symmetry.space_group_name_H-M   'P 1'
#
loop_
_entity.id
_entity.type
_entity.pdbx_description
1 polymer ?
#
loop_
_entity_poly.entity_id
_entity_poly.type
_entity_poly.pdbx_seq_one_letter_code
_entity_poly.pdbx_strand_id
1 'polypeptide(L)'
;MAGLRVLQAVLDINTRSWDIPRLEAVQGDYGSFTLQVTVVASGVVVNITGWRANFVASPDDIHIVTDPVINFTDPTNGKFEYTFVKEAFSTPSGPNGIDNARFVLIKQDGTQLSGMPRFTYHVDKDPAQGKIDAQDYIGDFAAFQAQVTALQTQFNTLQSQITAMNVVKKTGDSMTGNLQFDVASERLVRGFNYATNTAGAGIFFNQSGFGLSDWTNNFRFATYSTATKKMNFLINSLTIDSKPVANTTDSVQKAGDSTVTGTIDATNLKIATKDVATQEFVNAFAPYVELFNGSAYFLDTNVFTFPADAVKVGLFVQVSRYTPGTGPLNYGTRTIFIPKSSLNPSIGTGWEGMAGTDGAKKVLVYNATSIRGHADNGTTPNNGWCVRTIGYR
;
A
#
# COMPACT_ATOMS: atom_id res chain seq x y z
N MET A 1 9.97 62.38 45.51
CA MET A 1 10.58 62.27 44.18
C MET A 1 11.69 63.29 44.09
N ALA A 2 12.91 62.92 44.51
CA ALA A 2 14.08 63.76 44.25
C ALA A 2 14.46 63.53 42.79
N GLY A 3 14.53 64.60 41.99
CA GLY A 3 15.01 64.50 40.62
C GLY A 3 16.44 63.97 40.62
N LEU A 4 16.77 63.09 39.67
CA LEU A 4 18.15 62.65 39.47
C LEU A 4 19.05 63.88 39.34
N ARG A 5 20.04 64.00 40.21
CA ARG A 5 21.08 65.02 40.12
C ARG A 5 22.06 64.58 39.04
N VAL A 6 22.02 65.26 37.90
CA VAL A 6 22.91 65.00 36.77
C VAL A 6 24.00 66.07 36.75
N LEU A 7 25.27 65.66 36.80
CA LEU A 7 26.41 66.55 36.69
C LEU A 7 27.21 66.25 35.43
N GLN A 8 27.71 67.31 34.80
CA GLN A 8 28.58 67.20 33.64
C GLN A 8 30.04 67.20 34.10
N ALA A 9 30.85 66.31 33.53
CA ALA A 9 32.27 66.25 33.78
C ALA A 9 33.05 66.07 32.49
N VAL A 10 34.25 66.64 32.46
CA VAL A 10 35.19 66.48 31.36
C VAL A 10 36.42 65.74 31.87
N LEU A 11 36.71 64.60 31.25
CA LEU A 11 37.92 63.80 31.48
C LEU A 11 38.92 64.09 30.38
N ASP A 12 40.02 64.79 30.70
CA ASP A 12 41.13 64.94 29.76
C ASP A 12 42.19 63.86 30.01
N ILE A 13 42.28 62.92 29.07
CA ILE A 13 43.19 61.78 29.16
C ILE A 13 44.66 62.16 28.91
N ASN A 14 44.93 63.27 28.22
CA ASN A 14 46.29 63.72 27.91
C ASN A 14 46.85 64.56 29.06
N THR A 15 46.08 65.55 29.53
CA THR A 15 46.51 66.40 30.65
C THR A 15 46.29 65.72 32.00
N ARG A 16 45.61 64.57 32.02
CA ARG A 16 45.29 63.78 33.22
C ARG A 16 44.62 64.65 34.27
N SER A 17 43.54 65.30 33.87
CA SER A 17 42.77 66.17 34.73
C SER A 17 41.27 65.92 34.59
N TRP A 18 40.55 66.27 35.64
CA TRP A 18 39.09 66.32 35.66
C TRP A 18 38.65 67.77 35.78
N ASP A 19 37.72 68.18 34.92
CA ASP A 19 36.84 69.31 35.18
C ASP A 19 35.49 68.74 35.62
N ILE A 20 35.26 68.77 36.93
CA ILE A 20 34.10 68.17 37.57
C ILE A 20 33.57 69.10 38.67
N PRO A 21 32.27 69.41 38.67
CA PRO A 21 31.65 70.12 39.78
C PRO A 21 31.78 69.33 41.09
N ARG A 22 31.70 70.02 42.22
CA ARG A 22 31.76 69.37 43.54
C ARG A 22 30.69 68.28 43.65
N LEU A 23 31.16 67.04 43.88
CA LEU A 23 30.33 65.87 44.08
C LEU A 23 30.05 65.69 45.58
N GLU A 24 28.78 65.84 45.95
CA GLU A 24 28.32 65.69 47.34
C GLU A 24 27.11 64.77 47.35
N ALA A 25 27.23 63.69 48.11
CA ALA A 25 26.18 62.73 48.38
C ALA A 25 26.03 62.54 49.89
N VAL A 26 24.93 61.93 50.31
CA VAL A 26 24.73 61.50 51.70
C VAL A 26 24.94 59.98 51.74
N GLN A 27 25.40 59.45 52.88
CA GLN A 27 25.57 58.01 53.05
C GLN A 27 24.26 57.27 52.73
N GLY A 28 24.36 56.22 51.91
CA GLY A 28 23.20 55.42 51.49
C GLY A 28 22.30 56.07 50.44
N ASP A 29 22.70 57.19 49.88
CA ASP A 29 22.12 57.69 48.62
C ASP A 29 22.39 56.65 47.52
N TYR A 30 21.39 56.24 46.74
CA TYR A 30 21.56 55.26 45.65
C TYR A 30 20.68 55.59 44.45
N GLY A 31 21.24 55.47 43.25
CA GLY A 31 20.48 55.65 42.01
C GLY A 31 19.97 57.08 41.73
N SER A 32 20.35 58.06 42.56
CA SER A 32 19.89 59.46 42.50
C SER A 32 20.91 60.40 41.85
N PHE A 33 22.15 59.94 41.62
CA PHE A 33 23.28 60.77 41.21
C PHE A 33 23.96 60.19 39.96
N THR A 34 23.96 60.95 38.88
CA THR A 34 24.52 60.54 37.59
C THR A 34 25.57 61.53 37.10
N LEU A 35 26.70 61.01 36.65
CA LEU A 35 27.76 61.76 36.00
C LEU A 35 27.70 61.55 34.48
N GLN A 36 27.56 62.63 33.73
CA GLN A 36 27.72 62.65 32.27
C GLN A 36 29.15 63.05 31.95
N VAL A 37 29.96 62.10 31.51
CA VAL A 37 31.37 62.30 31.24
C VAL A 37 31.59 62.51 29.74
N THR A 38 32.30 63.58 29.38
CA THR A 38 32.88 63.76 28.05
C THR A 38 34.38 63.54 28.11
N VAL A 39 34.88 62.57 27.33
CA VAL A 39 36.30 62.23 27.24
C VAL A 39 36.95 63.06 26.13
N VAL A 40 37.97 63.82 26.50
CA VAL A 40 38.76 64.67 25.61
C VAL A 40 40.24 64.35 25.71
N ALA A 41 41.00 64.73 24.70
CA ALA A 41 42.45 64.69 24.67
C ALA A 41 42.93 66.10 24.33
N SER A 42 43.50 66.82 25.32
CA SER A 42 43.91 68.22 25.17
C SER A 42 42.78 69.13 24.67
N GLY A 43 41.58 68.97 25.23
CA GLY A 43 40.38 69.74 24.86
C GLY A 43 39.64 69.29 23.60
N VAL A 44 40.14 68.29 22.86
CA VAL A 44 39.46 67.74 21.67
C VAL A 44 38.74 66.43 22.02
N VAL A 45 37.48 66.28 21.64
CA VAL A 45 36.70 65.05 21.90
C VAL A 45 37.34 63.81 21.30
N VAL A 46 37.31 62.70 22.03
CA VAL A 46 37.92 61.43 21.62
C VAL A 46 36.82 60.43 21.29
N ASN A 47 36.95 59.74 20.16
CA ASN A 47 36.07 58.61 19.85
C ASN A 47 36.42 57.41 20.75
N ILE A 48 35.47 57.02 21.62
CA ILE A 48 35.58 55.91 22.57
C ILE A 48 34.74 54.70 22.15
N THR A 49 34.38 54.59 20.87
CA THR A 49 33.70 53.41 20.33
C THR A 49 34.56 52.15 20.53
N GLY A 50 33.96 51.09 21.07
CA GLY A 50 34.68 49.84 21.37
C GLY A 50 35.50 49.86 22.67
N TRP A 51 35.39 50.92 23.47
CA TRP A 51 35.91 50.96 24.83
C TRP A 51 34.82 50.59 25.84
N ARG A 52 35.24 50.05 26.98
CA ARG A 52 34.43 49.96 28.21
C ARG A 52 35.06 50.82 29.28
N ALA A 53 34.27 51.25 30.26
CA ALA A 53 34.74 52.04 31.39
C ALA A 53 34.34 51.34 32.68
N ASN A 54 35.21 51.35 33.69
CA ASN A 54 34.87 50.88 35.03
C ASN A 54 35.07 52.02 36.01
N PHE A 55 34.07 52.28 36.84
CA PHE A 55 34.24 53.10 38.03
C PHE A 55 35.00 52.31 39.08
N VAL A 56 36.01 52.94 39.67
CA VAL A 56 36.81 52.36 40.76
C VAL A 56 37.02 53.41 41.83
N ALA A 57 36.65 53.10 43.07
CA ALA A 57 36.92 53.92 44.24
C ALA A 57 37.21 53.03 45.46
N SER A 58 37.84 53.59 46.47
CA SER A 58 37.99 52.95 47.78
C SER A 58 37.51 53.90 48.87
N PRO A 59 36.21 53.83 49.24
CA PRO A 59 35.58 54.81 50.14
C PRO A 59 36.19 54.93 51.54
N ASP A 60 36.86 53.88 52.04
CA ASP A 60 37.44 53.81 53.38
C ASP A 60 38.87 53.22 53.40
N ASP A 61 39.55 53.23 52.24
CA ASP A 61 40.88 52.64 52.02
C ASP A 61 40.99 51.12 52.26
N ILE A 62 39.89 50.43 52.60
CA ILE A 62 39.83 48.99 52.84
C ILE A 62 38.97 48.30 51.77
N HIS A 63 37.82 48.87 51.44
CA HIS A 63 36.87 48.31 50.48
C HIS A 63 37.04 48.92 49.10
N ILE A 64 37.16 48.07 48.08
CA ILE A 64 37.22 48.53 46.69
C ILE A 64 35.84 48.40 46.07
N VAL A 65 35.29 49.52 45.62
CA VAL A 65 34.12 49.55 44.74
C VAL A 65 34.62 49.44 43.31
N THR A 66 34.16 48.43 42.58
CA THR A 66 34.41 48.28 41.15
C THR A 66 33.09 48.03 40.44
N ASP A 67 32.74 48.89 39.50
CA ASP A 67 31.45 48.82 38.85
C ASP A 67 31.57 49.17 37.36
N PRO A 68 31.06 48.31 36.44
CA PRO A 68 31.11 48.60 35.01
C PRO A 68 30.18 49.76 34.65
N VAL A 69 30.69 50.69 33.85
CA VAL A 69 29.87 51.70 33.17
C VAL A 69 29.13 51.01 32.03
N ILE A 70 27.81 50.96 32.13
CA ILE A 70 26.94 50.28 31.16
C ILE A 70 26.39 51.23 30.06
N ASN A 71 26.41 52.55 30.28
CA ASN A 71 25.77 53.52 29.40
C ASN A 71 26.78 54.39 28.65
N PHE A 72 27.12 54.01 27.42
CA PHE A 72 27.86 54.86 26.47
C PHE A 72 26.86 55.56 25.56
N THR A 73 26.48 56.78 25.91
CA THR A 73 25.37 57.50 25.28
C THR A 73 25.71 58.08 23.91
N ASP A 74 26.97 58.50 23.70
CA ASP A 74 27.49 58.95 22.41
C ASP A 74 29.00 58.69 22.33
N PRO A 75 29.39 57.42 22.14
CA PRO A 75 30.80 57.02 22.16
C PRO A 75 31.60 57.64 21.02
N THR A 76 30.96 58.00 19.90
CA THR A 76 31.63 58.69 18.79
C THR A 76 32.14 60.07 19.16
N ASN A 77 31.45 60.78 20.07
CA ASN A 77 31.87 62.07 20.61
C ASN A 77 32.42 61.98 22.04
N GLY A 78 32.85 60.80 22.48
CA GLY A 78 33.53 60.63 23.77
C GLY A 78 32.62 60.62 24.99
N LYS A 79 31.31 60.40 24.84
CA LYS A 79 30.36 60.54 25.95
C LYS A 79 29.90 59.22 26.53
N PHE A 80 29.90 59.14 27.86
CA PHE A 80 29.26 58.08 28.62
C PHE A 80 28.59 58.64 29.88
N GLU A 81 27.67 57.88 30.45
CA GLU A 81 26.98 58.21 31.69
C GLU A 81 27.23 57.15 32.74
N TYR A 82 27.43 57.58 33.98
CA TYR A 82 27.60 56.71 35.12
C TYR A 82 26.70 57.13 36.27
N THR A 83 25.82 56.24 36.71
CA THR A 83 25.04 56.44 37.93
C THR A 83 25.72 55.67 39.04
N PHE A 84 26.03 56.36 40.15
CA PHE A 84 26.79 55.76 41.25
C PHE A 84 25.98 54.64 41.94
N VAL A 85 26.66 53.53 42.20
CA VAL A 85 26.12 52.40 42.98
C VAL A 85 26.09 52.72 44.47
N LYS A 86 25.21 52.04 45.21
CA LYS A 86 25.05 52.21 46.68
C LYS A 86 26.38 52.03 47.43
N GLU A 87 27.25 51.15 46.94
CA GLU A 87 28.55 50.86 47.54
C GLU A 87 29.49 52.08 47.50
N ALA A 88 29.37 52.95 46.48
CA ALA A 88 30.18 54.15 46.34
C ALA A 88 29.90 55.19 47.44
N PHE A 89 28.67 55.18 48.00
CA PHE A 89 28.21 56.06 49.06
C PHE A 89 27.94 55.30 50.38
N SER A 90 28.55 54.13 50.55
CA SER A 90 28.31 53.26 51.71
C SER A 90 28.97 53.71 53.00
N THR A 91 30.04 54.51 52.92
CA THR A 91 30.78 55.05 54.07
C THR A 91 30.87 56.57 54.00
N PRO A 92 30.71 57.29 55.13
CA PRO A 92 30.96 58.72 55.17
C PRO A 92 32.42 59.01 54.82
N SER A 93 32.65 60.04 54.02
CA SER A 93 34.00 60.46 53.65
C SER A 93 34.73 61.09 54.84
N GLY A 94 36.05 60.90 54.92
CA GLY A 94 36.91 61.63 55.86
C GLY A 94 37.02 63.12 55.51
N PRO A 95 37.79 63.90 56.29
CA PRO A 95 37.93 65.35 56.11
C PRO A 95 38.39 65.79 54.71
N ASN A 96 39.07 64.91 53.98
CA ASN A 96 39.63 65.18 52.65
C ASN A 96 38.77 64.64 51.49
N GLY A 97 37.59 64.07 51.78
CA GLY A 97 36.78 63.37 50.78
C GLY A 97 37.35 62.00 50.43
N ILE A 98 36.70 61.31 49.48
CA ILE A 98 37.21 60.08 48.85
C ILE A 98 37.97 60.50 47.60
N ASP A 99 39.30 60.49 47.66
CA ASP A 99 40.20 61.11 46.66
C ASP A 99 40.83 60.09 45.67
N ASN A 100 40.43 58.82 45.77
CA ASN A 100 40.98 57.72 45.00
C ASN A 100 40.06 57.23 43.86
N ALA A 101 38.95 57.92 43.64
CA ALA A 101 37.93 57.61 42.65
C ALA A 101 38.44 57.87 41.23
N ARG A 102 38.18 56.97 40.29
CA ARG A 102 38.55 57.13 38.88
C ARG A 102 37.68 56.28 37.96
N PHE A 103 37.68 56.63 36.68
CA PHE A 103 37.21 55.75 35.61
C PHE A 103 38.39 55.11 34.90
N VAL A 104 38.35 53.80 34.70
CA VAL A 104 39.35 53.06 33.94
C VAL A 104 38.76 52.70 32.59
N LEU A 105 39.28 53.31 31.52
CA LEU A 105 38.93 52.96 30.13
C LEU A 105 39.75 51.76 29.66
N ILE A 106 39.07 50.77 29.12
CA ILE A 106 39.63 49.49 28.68
C ILE A 106 39.15 49.21 27.26
N LYS A 107 40.05 48.88 26.35
CA LYS A 107 39.70 48.44 24.99
C LYS A 107 39.10 47.03 25.01
N GLN A 108 38.42 46.66 23.92
CA GLN A 108 37.95 45.28 23.70
C GLN A 108 39.05 44.22 23.83
N ASP A 109 40.30 44.55 23.45
CA ASP A 109 41.47 43.66 23.55
C ASP A 109 42.03 43.51 24.98
N GLY A 110 41.44 44.20 25.96
CA GLY A 110 41.86 44.17 27.37
C GLY A 110 42.93 45.19 27.74
N THR A 111 43.45 45.97 26.79
CA THR A 111 44.42 47.03 27.06
C THR A 111 43.77 48.16 27.85
N GLN A 112 44.35 48.50 29.01
CA GLN A 112 43.90 49.63 29.83
C GLN A 112 44.67 50.88 29.45
N LEU A 113 43.99 52.02 29.43
CA LEU A 113 44.67 53.30 29.33
C LEU A 113 45.29 53.64 30.69
N SER A 114 46.62 53.57 30.77
CA SER A 114 47.39 53.71 32.01
C SER A 114 47.38 55.15 32.54
N GLY A 115 47.22 55.30 33.86
CA GLY A 115 47.37 56.59 34.55
C GLY A 115 46.15 57.51 34.47
N MET A 116 44.93 56.93 34.51
CA MET A 116 43.68 57.70 34.57
C MET A 116 43.66 58.67 35.76
N PRO A 117 43.25 59.93 35.56
CA PRO A 117 43.18 60.90 36.64
C PRO A 117 42.11 60.53 37.65
N ARG A 118 42.44 60.79 38.91
CA ARG A 118 41.52 60.62 40.04
C ARG A 118 40.69 61.88 40.22
N PHE A 119 39.50 61.73 40.78
CA PHE A 119 38.67 62.82 41.26
C PHE A 119 38.23 62.56 42.69
N THR A 120 37.86 63.63 43.40
CA THR A 120 37.39 63.56 44.77
C THR A 120 35.88 63.71 44.84
N TYR A 121 35.23 62.92 45.68
CA TYR A 121 33.82 63.12 46.03
C TYR A 121 33.62 63.04 47.54
N HIS A 122 32.58 63.71 48.03
CA HIS A 122 32.26 63.78 49.45
C HIS A 122 30.96 63.05 49.76
N VAL A 123 30.98 62.30 50.85
CA VAL A 123 29.81 61.56 51.36
C VAL A 123 29.59 62.03 52.80
N ASP A 124 28.54 62.80 53.00
CA ASP A 124 28.14 63.24 54.33
C ASP A 124 27.50 62.09 55.10
N LYS A 125 27.73 62.06 56.41
CA LYS A 125 27.12 61.04 57.28
C LYS A 125 25.60 61.25 57.34
N ASP A 126 24.83 60.23 56.98
CA ASP A 126 23.39 60.23 57.22
C ASP A 126 23.12 60.02 58.72
N PRO A 127 22.38 60.93 59.40
CA PRO A 127 21.94 60.70 60.77
C PRO A 127 20.96 59.51 60.93
N ALA A 128 20.32 59.04 59.85
CA ALA A 128 19.33 57.96 59.88
C ALA A 128 19.90 56.56 59.54
N GLN A 129 20.99 56.46 58.78
CA GLN A 129 21.51 55.20 58.24
C GLN A 129 22.91 54.83 58.75
N GLY A 130 23.02 54.57 60.06
CA GLY A 130 24.14 53.78 60.57
C GLY A 130 24.04 52.34 60.06
N LYS A 131 24.89 51.98 59.08
CA LYS A 131 25.08 50.67 58.42
C LYS A 131 24.02 50.24 57.39
N ILE A 132 24.47 49.93 56.18
CA ILE A 132 23.81 48.96 55.30
C ILE A 132 24.03 47.59 55.94
N ASP A 133 22.99 46.95 56.46
CA ASP A 133 23.10 45.63 57.08
C ASP A 133 23.32 44.55 56.01
N ALA A 134 24.22 43.60 56.29
CA ALA A 134 24.52 42.46 55.42
C ALA A 134 23.29 41.60 55.05
N GLN A 135 22.14 41.84 55.70
CA GLN A 135 20.87 41.17 55.46
C GLN A 135 20.26 41.49 54.08
N ASP A 136 20.55 42.66 53.48
CA ASP A 136 20.06 42.97 52.13
C ASP A 136 20.75 42.12 51.05
N TYR A 137 22.05 41.80 51.23
CA TYR A 137 22.76 40.85 50.37
C TYR A 137 22.24 39.41 50.55
N ILE A 138 21.73 39.06 51.74
CA ILE A 138 21.12 37.75 52.03
C ILE A 138 19.76 37.64 51.35
N GLY A 139 18.97 38.72 51.29
CA GLY A 139 17.68 38.75 50.58
C GLY A 139 17.82 38.51 49.08
N ASP A 140 18.76 39.20 48.42
CA ASP A 140 19.06 39.02 47.00
C ASP A 140 19.62 37.63 46.71
N PHE A 141 20.48 37.10 47.59
CA PHE A 141 20.98 35.74 47.48
C PHE A 141 19.88 34.68 47.64
N ALA A 142 18.94 34.88 48.58
CA ALA A 142 17.79 34.00 48.76
C ALA A 142 16.86 34.03 47.53
N ALA A 143 16.62 35.20 46.95
CA ALA A 143 15.85 35.34 45.72
C ALA A 143 16.52 34.64 44.53
N PHE A 144 17.83 34.79 44.39
CA PHE A 144 18.61 34.08 43.36
C PHE A 144 18.58 32.56 43.56
N GLN A 145 18.77 32.09 44.80
CA GLN A 145 18.68 30.67 45.13
C GLN A 145 17.29 30.09 44.80
N ALA A 146 16.23 30.85 45.05
CA ALA A 146 14.86 30.45 44.69
C ALA A 146 14.68 30.32 43.16
N GLN A 147 15.22 31.26 42.38
CA GLN A 147 15.17 31.20 40.91
C GLN A 147 15.95 30.00 40.35
N VAL A 148 17.16 29.73 40.87
CA VAL A 148 17.96 28.57 40.48
C VAL A 148 17.23 27.27 40.81
N THR A 149 16.61 27.19 41.99
CA THR A 149 15.81 26.02 42.41
C THR A 149 14.60 25.80 41.49
N ALA A 150 13.91 26.88 41.12
CA ALA A 150 12.79 26.82 40.19
C ALA A 150 13.21 26.30 38.80
N LEU A 151 14.34 26.79 38.27
CA LEU A 151 14.90 26.33 37.00
C LEU A 151 15.29 24.85 37.04
N GLN A 152 15.92 24.40 38.13
CA GLN A 152 16.26 22.98 38.29
C GLN A 152 15.01 22.08 38.30
N THR A 153 13.93 22.54 38.93
CA THR A 153 12.66 21.83 38.96
C THR A 153 12.02 21.72 37.58
N GLN A 154 12.05 22.81 36.80
CA GLN A 154 11.58 22.82 35.42
C GLN A 154 12.41 21.87 34.54
N PHE A 155 13.74 21.87 34.70
CA PHE A 155 14.63 20.98 33.96
C PHE A 155 14.33 19.50 34.25
N ASN A 156 14.17 19.15 35.53
CA ASN A 156 13.84 17.77 35.93
C ASN A 156 12.47 17.33 35.38
N THR A 157 11.50 18.26 35.34
CA THR A 157 10.16 18.01 34.78
C THR A 157 10.24 17.73 33.28
N LEU A 158 10.95 18.59 32.53
CA LEU A 158 11.16 18.40 31.09
C LEU A 158 11.90 17.10 30.79
N GLN A 159 12.94 16.78 31.57
CA GLN A 159 13.68 15.53 31.41
C GLN A 159 12.79 14.31 31.63
N SER A 160 11.93 14.33 32.66
CA SER A 160 10.98 13.26 32.93
C SER A 160 9.95 13.13 31.79
N GLN A 161 9.41 14.25 31.31
CA GLN A 161 8.48 14.25 30.17
C GLN A 161 9.13 13.64 28.93
N ILE A 162 10.38 14.01 28.60
CA ILE A 162 11.11 13.46 27.45
C ILE A 162 11.31 11.95 27.59
N THR A 163 11.71 11.48 28.77
CA THR A 163 11.90 10.05 29.03
C THR A 163 10.57 9.27 28.96
N ALA A 164 9.46 9.90 29.34
CA ALA A 164 8.12 9.30 29.27
C ALA A 164 7.50 9.38 27.86
N MET A 165 8.07 10.14 26.93
CA MET A 165 7.56 10.17 25.56
C MET A 165 7.76 8.82 24.88
N ASN A 166 6.66 8.21 24.42
CA ASN A 166 6.67 6.99 23.61
C ASN A 166 7.01 7.32 22.15
N VAL A 167 8.23 7.80 21.91
CA VAL A 167 8.75 8.14 20.58
C VAL A 167 9.83 7.14 20.16
N VAL A 168 9.83 6.76 18.88
CA VAL A 168 10.84 5.87 18.29
C VAL A 168 11.99 6.71 17.73
N LYS A 169 13.23 6.42 18.14
CA LYS A 169 14.42 7.14 17.67
C LYS A 169 14.79 6.78 16.23
N LYS A 170 15.34 7.74 15.48
CA LYS A 170 15.87 7.52 14.11
C LYS A 170 17.16 6.68 14.09
N THR A 171 17.94 6.70 15.17
CA THR A 171 19.24 6.00 15.27
C THR A 171 19.12 4.56 15.73
N GLY A 172 17.90 4.04 15.87
CA GLY A 172 17.64 2.70 16.37
C GLY A 172 16.84 2.75 17.66
N ASP A 173 15.63 2.25 17.57
CA ASP A 173 14.80 1.86 18.70
C ASP A 173 14.00 0.63 18.29
N SER A 174 13.55 -0.18 19.24
CA SER A 174 12.72 -1.34 18.95
C SER A 174 11.27 -1.04 19.32
N MET A 175 10.37 -1.03 18.33
CA MET A 175 8.93 -1.02 18.61
C MET A 175 8.52 -2.39 19.18
N THR A 176 8.03 -2.41 20.41
CA THR A 176 7.42 -3.61 21.01
C THR A 176 5.90 -3.53 20.88
N GLY A 177 5.21 -4.68 20.76
CA GLY A 177 3.77 -4.75 20.50
C GLY A 177 3.39 -4.72 19.01
N ASN A 178 2.11 -4.53 18.73
CA ASN A 178 1.58 -4.51 17.36
C ASN A 178 1.63 -3.10 16.75
N LEU A 179 2.12 -2.98 15.52
CA LEU A 179 1.94 -1.76 14.72
C LEU A 179 0.54 -1.78 14.10
N GLN A 180 -0.35 -0.91 14.59
CA GLN A 180 -1.72 -0.77 14.11
C GLN A 180 -1.88 0.50 13.28
N PHE A 181 -2.57 0.38 12.15
CA PHE A 181 -2.96 1.51 11.31
C PHE A 181 -4.47 1.71 11.40
N ASP A 182 -4.92 2.92 11.77
CA ASP A 182 -6.32 3.31 11.61
C ASP A 182 -6.59 3.63 10.14
N VAL A 183 -7.42 2.80 9.50
CA VAL A 183 -7.65 2.75 8.04
C VAL A 183 -8.98 3.36 7.61
N ALA A 184 -9.47 4.40 8.30
CA ALA A 184 -10.58 5.22 7.80
C ALA A 184 -10.35 5.75 6.37
N SER A 185 -9.09 5.99 6.02
CA SER A 185 -8.62 6.15 4.65
C SER A 185 -7.34 5.34 4.44
N GLU A 186 -6.91 5.18 3.18
CA GLU A 186 -5.74 4.38 2.85
C GLU A 186 -4.49 4.84 3.61
N ARG A 187 -3.73 3.88 4.16
CA ARG A 187 -2.48 4.07 4.88
C ARG A 187 -1.35 3.37 4.15
N LEU A 188 -0.18 4.02 4.12
CA LEU A 188 0.89 3.66 3.19
C LEU A 188 2.22 3.45 3.92
N VAL A 189 2.94 2.39 3.54
CA VAL A 189 4.35 2.19 3.86
C VAL A 189 5.08 2.06 2.54
N ARG A 190 5.78 3.12 2.12
CA ARG A 190 6.31 3.24 0.75
C ARG A 190 7.67 3.91 0.70
N GLY A 191 8.43 3.60 -0.34
CA GLY A 191 9.59 4.40 -0.72
C GLY A 191 9.16 5.80 -1.17
N PHE A 192 9.90 6.82 -0.78
CA PHE A 192 9.69 8.19 -1.21
C PHE A 192 11.02 8.83 -1.63
N ASN A 193 11.09 9.38 -2.83
CA ASN A 193 12.25 10.13 -3.28
C ASN A 193 12.00 11.62 -3.03
N TYR A 194 12.68 12.19 -2.03
CA TYR A 194 12.55 13.60 -1.66
C TYR A 194 13.14 14.56 -2.70
N ALA A 195 14.11 14.12 -3.50
CA ALA A 195 14.71 14.98 -4.52
C ALA A 195 13.75 15.23 -5.69
N THR A 196 12.98 14.20 -6.08
CA THR A 196 11.99 14.28 -7.16
C THR A 196 10.57 14.46 -6.66
N ASN A 197 10.35 14.45 -5.34
CA ASN A 197 9.03 14.48 -4.69
C ASN A 197 8.06 13.40 -5.22
N THR A 198 8.58 12.20 -5.51
CA THR A 198 7.81 11.09 -6.08
C THR A 198 7.72 9.90 -5.12
N ALA A 199 6.55 9.26 -5.10
CA ALA A 199 6.31 8.01 -4.39
C ALA A 199 6.74 6.82 -5.26
N GLY A 200 7.52 5.91 -4.70
CA GLY A 200 7.97 4.68 -5.36
C GLY A 200 6.96 3.54 -5.19
N ALA A 201 7.45 2.33 -4.93
CA ALA A 201 6.62 1.17 -4.60
C ALA A 201 6.48 0.95 -3.08
N GLY A 202 5.47 0.18 -2.67
CA GLY A 202 5.26 -0.17 -1.27
C GLY A 202 3.93 -0.86 -0.99
N ILE A 203 3.55 -0.84 0.28
CA ILE A 203 2.37 -1.51 0.84
C ILE A 203 1.31 -0.46 1.14
N PHE A 204 0.05 -0.77 0.85
CA PHE A 204 -1.09 0.00 1.30
C PHE A 204 -2.04 -0.85 2.14
N PHE A 205 -2.71 -0.20 3.09
CA PHE A 205 -3.74 -0.76 3.95
C PHE A 205 -5.00 0.08 3.82
N ASN A 206 -6.16 -0.53 3.68
CA ASN A 206 -7.45 0.15 3.70
C ASN A 206 -8.49 -0.73 4.39
N GLN A 207 -9.70 -0.22 4.57
CA GLN A 207 -10.77 -0.95 5.26
C GLN A 207 -11.16 -2.27 4.56
N SER A 208 -10.93 -2.37 3.25
CA SER A 208 -11.29 -3.52 2.42
C SER A 208 -10.15 -4.55 2.29
N GLY A 209 -8.98 -4.31 2.88
CA GLY A 209 -7.84 -5.21 2.87
C GLY A 209 -6.49 -4.50 2.74
N PHE A 210 -5.58 -5.11 1.99
CA PHE A 210 -4.23 -4.57 1.80
C PHE A 210 -3.72 -4.92 0.41
N GLY A 211 -2.61 -4.30 0.01
CA GLY A 211 -1.96 -4.67 -1.24
C GLY A 211 -0.61 -4.02 -1.44
N LEU A 212 -0.05 -4.29 -2.61
CA LEU A 212 1.20 -3.73 -3.08
C LEU A 212 0.93 -2.84 -4.29
N SER A 213 1.58 -1.69 -4.32
CA SER A 213 1.42 -0.69 -5.37
C SER A 213 2.78 -0.17 -5.81
N ASP A 214 2.87 0.13 -7.10
CA ASP A 214 3.87 1.00 -7.69
C ASP A 214 3.20 2.34 -8.01
N TRP A 215 3.44 3.35 -7.17
CA TRP A 215 2.85 4.68 -7.37
C TRP A 215 3.53 5.47 -8.48
N THR A 216 4.76 5.09 -8.88
CA THR A 216 5.45 5.71 -10.02
C THR A 216 4.67 5.45 -11.31
N ASN A 217 4.19 4.22 -11.47
CA ASN A 217 3.45 3.77 -12.65
C ASN A 217 1.92 3.74 -12.42
N ASN A 218 1.44 4.24 -11.28
CA ASN A 218 0.03 4.20 -10.88
C ASN A 218 -0.60 2.80 -11.01
N PHE A 219 0.11 1.78 -10.53
CA PHE A 219 -0.25 0.38 -10.77
C PHE A 219 -0.30 -0.44 -9.48
N ARG A 220 -1.42 -1.12 -9.23
CA ARG A 220 -1.61 -2.04 -8.10
C ARG A 220 -1.43 -3.46 -8.58
N PHE A 221 -0.28 -4.05 -8.29
CA PHE A 221 0.10 -5.35 -8.83
C PHE A 221 -0.28 -6.53 -7.92
N ALA A 222 -0.59 -6.28 -6.64
CA ALA A 222 -1.14 -7.30 -5.74
C ALA A 222 -2.18 -6.69 -4.82
N THR A 223 -3.37 -7.30 -4.73
CA THR A 223 -4.45 -6.80 -3.86
C THR A 223 -5.16 -7.94 -3.16
N TYR A 224 -5.29 -7.84 -1.84
CA TYR A 224 -6.12 -8.72 -1.04
C TYR A 224 -7.40 -8.01 -0.64
N SER A 225 -8.53 -8.68 -0.82
CA SER A 225 -9.84 -8.22 -0.37
C SER A 225 -10.33 -9.08 0.79
N THR A 226 -10.61 -8.46 1.93
CA THR A 226 -11.18 -9.13 3.12
C THR A 226 -12.60 -9.64 2.85
N ALA A 227 -13.38 -8.92 2.03
CA ALA A 227 -14.75 -9.29 1.69
C ALA A 227 -14.81 -10.57 0.83
N THR A 228 -13.96 -10.68 -0.19
CA THR A 228 -13.94 -11.86 -1.08
C THR A 228 -12.97 -12.94 -0.64
N LYS A 229 -12.08 -12.62 0.31
CA LYS A 229 -10.95 -13.48 0.76
C LYS A 229 -10.03 -13.91 -0.38
N LYS A 230 -9.89 -13.06 -1.40
CA LYS A 230 -9.06 -13.32 -2.59
C LYS A 230 -7.85 -12.40 -2.63
N MET A 231 -6.72 -12.96 -3.04
CA MET A 231 -5.54 -12.20 -3.46
C MET A 231 -5.45 -12.23 -4.98
N ASN A 232 -5.47 -11.05 -5.59
CA ASN A 232 -5.34 -10.87 -7.03
C ASN A 232 -3.94 -10.35 -7.34
N PHE A 233 -3.26 -11.01 -8.27
CA PHE A 233 -1.99 -10.55 -8.83
C PHE A 233 -2.21 -10.03 -10.24
N LEU A 234 -1.89 -8.77 -10.47
CA LEU A 234 -1.87 -8.14 -11.79
C LEU A 234 -0.40 -7.95 -12.16
N ILE A 235 0.22 -9.01 -12.68
CA ILE A 235 1.65 -9.05 -12.99
C ILE A 235 1.88 -9.75 -14.34
N ASN A 236 2.95 -9.37 -15.04
CA ASN A 236 3.29 -9.94 -16.34
C ASN A 236 3.76 -11.40 -16.23
N SER A 237 4.43 -11.75 -15.14
CA SER A 237 4.89 -13.10 -14.83
C SER A 237 4.93 -13.32 -13.32
N LEU A 238 4.67 -14.56 -12.89
CA LEU A 238 4.82 -15.01 -11.52
C LEU A 238 5.83 -16.17 -11.51
N THR A 239 6.78 -16.13 -10.59
CA THR A 239 7.75 -17.22 -10.37
C THR A 239 7.57 -17.74 -8.96
N ILE A 240 7.40 -19.06 -8.80
CA ILE A 240 7.30 -19.75 -7.50
C ILE A 240 8.39 -20.82 -7.48
N ASP A 241 9.21 -20.84 -6.43
CA ASP A 241 10.34 -21.77 -6.29
C ASP A 241 11.28 -21.79 -7.50
N SER A 242 11.60 -20.60 -8.00
CA SER A 242 12.41 -20.39 -9.22
C SER A 242 11.82 -21.00 -10.50
N LYS A 243 10.56 -21.44 -10.48
CA LYS A 243 9.84 -21.93 -11.65
C LYS A 243 8.80 -20.89 -12.10
N PRO A 244 8.78 -20.52 -13.38
CA PRO A 244 7.72 -19.65 -13.88
C PRO A 244 6.37 -20.38 -13.73
N VAL A 245 5.41 -19.72 -13.10
CA VAL A 245 4.02 -20.14 -13.13
C VAL A 245 3.53 -19.86 -14.54
N ALA A 246 3.24 -20.93 -15.27
CA ALA A 246 2.64 -20.80 -16.59
C ALA A 246 1.32 -20.05 -16.43
N ASN A 247 1.15 -18.99 -17.21
CA ASN A 247 -0.17 -18.40 -17.42
C ASN A 247 -0.93 -19.35 -18.35
N THR A 248 -1.28 -20.53 -17.84
CA THR A 248 -2.22 -21.41 -18.51
C THR A 248 -3.54 -20.69 -18.39
N THR A 249 -3.90 -19.97 -19.44
CA THR A 249 -5.31 -19.80 -19.75
C THR A 249 -5.83 -21.23 -19.82
N ASP A 250 -6.51 -21.69 -18.77
CA ASP A 250 -7.21 -22.98 -18.72
C ASP A 250 -8.44 -22.97 -19.65
N SER A 251 -8.32 -22.23 -20.75
CA SER A 251 -9.25 -22.11 -21.84
C SER A 251 -8.50 -22.57 -23.06
N VAL A 252 -8.88 -23.75 -23.55
CA VAL A 252 -8.75 -24.06 -24.97
C VAL A 252 -9.51 -22.96 -25.71
N GLN A 253 -8.83 -21.86 -26.07
CA GLN A 253 -9.45 -20.78 -26.83
C GLN A 253 -9.65 -21.31 -28.24
N LYS A 254 -10.91 -21.51 -28.62
CA LYS A 254 -11.30 -21.81 -30.00
C LYS A 254 -11.05 -20.57 -30.85
N ALA A 255 -9.82 -20.39 -31.28
CA ALA A 255 -9.44 -19.41 -32.29
C ALA A 255 -8.53 -20.09 -33.32
N GLY A 256 -9.15 -20.54 -34.42
CA GLY A 256 -8.46 -21.10 -35.58
C GLY A 256 -7.85 -22.49 -35.34
N ASP A 257 -7.55 -23.18 -36.44
CA ASP A 257 -7.00 -24.53 -36.52
C ASP A 257 -5.56 -24.62 -35.99
N SER A 258 -5.36 -24.29 -34.71
CA SER A 258 -4.06 -24.40 -34.06
C SER A 258 -3.90 -25.81 -33.53
N THR A 259 -3.02 -26.57 -34.18
CA THR A 259 -2.53 -27.86 -33.67
C THR A 259 -2.00 -27.67 -32.26
N VAL A 260 -2.57 -28.42 -31.31
CA VAL A 260 -2.06 -28.46 -29.94
C VAL A 260 -0.77 -29.30 -29.95
N THR A 261 0.38 -28.65 -29.83
CA THR A 261 1.64 -29.35 -29.50
C THR A 261 1.76 -29.44 -27.97
N GLY A 262 1.52 -30.65 -27.45
CA GLY A 262 1.64 -30.99 -26.03
C GLY A 262 0.93 -32.30 -25.72
N THR A 263 1.34 -32.98 -24.64
CA THR A 263 0.64 -34.16 -24.12
C THR A 263 -0.69 -33.71 -23.51
N ILE A 264 -1.81 -34.08 -24.13
CA ILE A 264 -3.13 -33.95 -23.52
C ILE A 264 -3.26 -35.09 -22.51
N ASP A 265 -3.28 -34.76 -21.21
CA ASP A 265 -3.66 -35.73 -20.18
C ASP A 265 -5.17 -35.99 -20.28
N ALA A 266 -5.53 -37.03 -21.01
CA ALA A 266 -6.91 -37.42 -21.29
C ALA A 266 -7.56 -38.21 -20.14
N THR A 267 -6.88 -38.40 -19.01
CA THR A 267 -7.31 -39.30 -17.93
C THR A 267 -8.70 -38.95 -17.37
N ASN A 268 -9.18 -37.71 -17.55
CA ASN A 268 -10.52 -37.27 -17.16
C ASN A 268 -11.35 -36.61 -18.28
N LEU A 269 -10.94 -36.75 -19.55
CA LEU A 269 -11.66 -36.15 -20.67
C LEU A 269 -12.92 -36.96 -21.00
N LYS A 270 -14.09 -36.47 -20.58
CA LYS A 270 -15.39 -37.02 -21.03
C LYS A 270 -15.67 -36.54 -22.45
N ILE A 271 -15.17 -37.25 -23.46
CA ILE A 271 -15.59 -37.04 -24.85
C ILE A 271 -17.03 -37.57 -24.97
N ALA A 272 -17.98 -36.68 -25.21
CA ALA A 272 -19.35 -37.07 -25.55
C ALA A 272 -19.41 -37.58 -26.99
N THR A 273 -18.94 -38.79 -27.26
CA THR A 273 -19.16 -39.46 -28.55
C THR A 273 -20.61 -39.92 -28.64
N LYS A 274 -21.44 -39.07 -29.25
CA LYS A 274 -22.73 -39.50 -29.81
C LYS A 274 -22.49 -39.88 -31.28
N ASP A 275 -21.83 -41.01 -31.51
CA ASP A 275 -21.54 -41.49 -32.88
C ASP A 275 -22.77 -42.13 -33.51
N VAL A 276 -23.46 -41.38 -34.36
CA VAL A 276 -24.51 -41.89 -35.27
C VAL A 276 -23.89 -42.84 -36.32
N ALA A 277 -22.60 -42.66 -36.63
CA ALA A 277 -21.89 -43.43 -37.66
C ALA A 277 -21.65 -44.91 -37.29
N THR A 278 -21.48 -45.24 -36.01
CA THR A 278 -21.26 -46.64 -35.57
C THR A 278 -22.53 -47.47 -35.63
N GLN A 279 -23.70 -46.89 -35.37
CA GLN A 279 -24.96 -47.65 -35.38
C GLN A 279 -25.38 -48.07 -36.80
N GLU A 280 -25.20 -47.20 -37.80
CA GLU A 280 -25.44 -47.56 -39.21
C GLU A 280 -24.45 -48.62 -39.70
N PHE A 281 -23.17 -48.51 -39.31
CA PHE A 281 -22.15 -49.49 -39.67
C PHE A 281 -22.42 -50.86 -39.03
N VAL A 282 -22.83 -50.91 -37.76
CA VAL A 282 -23.15 -52.16 -37.05
C VAL A 282 -24.38 -52.86 -37.65
N ASN A 283 -25.38 -52.12 -38.10
CA ASN A 283 -26.60 -52.72 -38.68
C ASN A 283 -26.36 -53.38 -40.05
N ALA A 284 -25.38 -52.91 -40.84
CA ALA A 284 -25.06 -53.51 -42.13
C ALA A 284 -24.46 -54.93 -42.03
N PHE A 285 -23.88 -55.29 -40.87
CA PHE A 285 -23.29 -56.61 -40.61
C PHE A 285 -24.19 -57.54 -39.77
N ALA A 286 -25.49 -57.24 -39.64
CA ALA A 286 -26.41 -58.10 -38.90
C ALA A 286 -26.46 -59.52 -39.51
N PRO A 287 -26.34 -60.58 -38.68
CA PRO A 287 -26.37 -61.97 -39.15
C PRO A 287 -27.76 -62.33 -39.69
N TYR A 288 -27.79 -63.24 -40.67
CA TYR A 288 -29.05 -63.77 -41.21
C TYR A 288 -29.72 -64.70 -40.20
N VAL A 289 -31.00 -64.47 -39.91
CA VAL A 289 -31.83 -65.33 -39.07
C VAL A 289 -32.87 -66.02 -39.95
N GLU A 290 -32.83 -67.35 -40.00
CA GLU A 290 -33.75 -68.19 -40.76
C GLU A 290 -35.07 -68.39 -39.99
N LEU A 291 -36.20 -68.12 -40.65
CA LEU A 291 -37.56 -68.35 -40.15
C LEU A 291 -38.20 -69.60 -40.77
N PHE A 292 -37.83 -69.92 -42.00
CA PHE A 292 -38.34 -71.06 -42.75
C PHE A 292 -37.29 -71.59 -43.72
N ASN A 293 -37.21 -72.91 -43.84
CA ASN A 293 -36.44 -73.60 -44.86
C ASN A 293 -37.20 -74.87 -45.27
N GLY A 294 -37.59 -74.95 -46.52
CA GLY A 294 -38.42 -76.03 -47.02
C GLY A 294 -38.97 -75.77 -48.41
N SER A 295 -40.18 -76.23 -48.68
CA SER A 295 -40.89 -75.94 -49.93
C SER A 295 -42.37 -75.87 -49.67
N ALA A 296 -42.94 -74.68 -49.80
CA ALA A 296 -44.36 -74.45 -49.58
C ALA A 296 -44.91 -73.51 -50.65
N TYR A 297 -46.19 -73.68 -51.01
CA TYR A 297 -46.89 -72.66 -51.78
C TYR A 297 -46.98 -71.33 -51.03
N PHE A 298 -46.71 -71.29 -49.73
CA PHE A 298 -46.80 -70.08 -48.91
C PHE A 298 -48.22 -69.52 -48.98
N LEU A 299 -49.15 -70.29 -48.40
CA LEU A 299 -50.57 -69.95 -48.27
C LEU A 299 -50.77 -68.98 -47.10
N ASP A 300 -51.97 -68.44 -46.98
CA ASP A 300 -52.38 -67.58 -45.86
C ASP A 300 -52.27 -68.24 -44.47
N THR A 301 -52.31 -69.58 -44.43
CA THR A 301 -52.03 -70.39 -43.23
C THR A 301 -50.54 -70.46 -42.85
N ASN A 302 -49.62 -70.08 -43.75
CA ASN A 302 -48.19 -70.06 -43.46
C ASN A 302 -47.81 -68.67 -42.93
N VAL A 303 -47.73 -68.55 -41.60
CA VAL A 303 -47.41 -67.30 -40.90
C VAL A 303 -46.11 -67.47 -40.12
N PHE A 304 -45.15 -66.56 -40.31
CA PHE A 304 -43.89 -66.50 -39.57
C PHE A 304 -43.78 -65.14 -38.86
N THR A 305 -43.38 -65.17 -37.59
CA THR A 305 -43.25 -63.97 -36.74
C THR A 305 -41.81 -63.71 -36.36
N PHE A 306 -41.46 -62.44 -36.16
CA PHE A 306 -40.11 -62.00 -35.77
C PHE A 306 -40.17 -60.71 -34.91
N PRO A 307 -39.18 -60.46 -34.03
CA PRO A 307 -39.11 -59.20 -33.28
C PRO A 307 -38.76 -58.02 -34.20
N ALA A 308 -39.53 -56.93 -34.13
CA ALA A 308 -39.35 -55.76 -35.00
C ALA A 308 -37.99 -55.07 -34.84
N ASP A 309 -37.44 -55.10 -33.63
CA ASP A 309 -36.13 -54.55 -33.28
C ASP A 309 -34.97 -55.44 -33.74
N ALA A 310 -35.21 -56.74 -33.94
CA ALA A 310 -34.21 -57.69 -34.42
C ALA A 310 -33.92 -57.56 -35.93
N VAL A 311 -34.89 -57.08 -36.72
CA VAL A 311 -34.68 -56.78 -38.15
C VAL A 311 -33.86 -55.49 -38.26
N LYS A 312 -32.61 -55.55 -38.72
CA LYS A 312 -31.73 -54.38 -38.91
C LYS A 312 -31.74 -53.88 -40.35
N VAL A 313 -31.95 -54.77 -41.33
CA VAL A 313 -31.88 -54.53 -42.78
C VAL A 313 -33.21 -54.81 -43.48
N GLY A 314 -33.83 -55.98 -43.27
CA GLY A 314 -35.09 -56.37 -43.93
C GLY A 314 -35.31 -57.88 -44.02
N LEU A 315 -36.42 -58.29 -44.66
CA LEU A 315 -36.76 -59.70 -44.91
C LEU A 315 -36.24 -60.16 -46.27
N PHE A 316 -35.80 -61.41 -46.34
CA PHE A 316 -35.38 -62.09 -47.55
C PHE A 316 -36.25 -63.34 -47.72
N VAL A 317 -36.99 -63.41 -48.82
CA VAL A 317 -37.83 -64.54 -49.20
C VAL A 317 -37.29 -65.14 -50.48
N GLN A 318 -36.75 -66.35 -50.42
CA GLN A 318 -36.31 -67.06 -51.61
C GLN A 318 -37.46 -67.91 -52.15
N VAL A 319 -37.69 -67.82 -53.46
CA VAL A 319 -38.66 -68.64 -54.19
C VAL A 319 -37.96 -69.45 -55.26
N SER A 320 -38.55 -70.58 -55.63
CA SER A 320 -38.11 -71.39 -56.77
C SER A 320 -39.30 -71.95 -57.54
N ARG A 321 -39.06 -72.39 -58.77
CA ARG A 321 -40.06 -73.16 -59.52
C ARG A 321 -40.49 -74.41 -58.76
N TYR A 322 -41.73 -74.80 -58.98
CA TYR A 322 -42.38 -75.91 -58.33
C TYR A 322 -43.34 -76.59 -59.32
N THR A 323 -43.30 -77.92 -59.38
CA THR A 323 -44.27 -78.69 -60.15
C THR A 323 -45.26 -79.34 -59.18
N PRO A 324 -46.56 -79.00 -59.23
CA PRO A 324 -47.59 -79.63 -58.41
C PRO A 324 -47.51 -81.17 -58.48
N GLY A 325 -47.43 -81.81 -57.32
CA GLY A 325 -47.30 -83.27 -57.20
C GLY A 325 -45.88 -83.83 -57.35
N THR A 326 -44.91 -83.06 -57.88
CA THR A 326 -43.50 -83.50 -58.02
C THR A 326 -42.57 -82.82 -57.02
N GLY A 327 -42.84 -81.56 -56.66
CA GLY A 327 -42.04 -80.81 -55.70
C GLY A 327 -41.25 -79.65 -56.30
N PRO A 328 -40.32 -79.06 -55.52
CA PRO A 328 -39.50 -77.93 -55.94
C PRO A 328 -38.50 -78.33 -57.03
N LEU A 329 -38.35 -77.46 -58.03
CA LEU A 329 -37.33 -77.60 -59.06
C LEU A 329 -36.09 -76.78 -58.66
N ASN A 330 -34.89 -77.33 -58.85
CA ASN A 330 -33.63 -76.68 -58.48
C ASN A 330 -33.17 -75.58 -59.47
N TYR A 331 -34.10 -75.01 -60.23
CA TYR A 331 -33.85 -73.94 -61.19
C TYR A 331 -34.97 -72.90 -61.17
N GLY A 332 -34.71 -71.71 -61.74
CA GLY A 332 -35.64 -70.58 -61.67
C GLY A 332 -35.81 -70.13 -60.22
N THR A 333 -34.72 -69.76 -59.57
CA THR A 333 -34.72 -69.23 -58.20
C THR A 333 -34.74 -67.71 -58.21
N ARG A 334 -35.37 -67.09 -57.21
CA ARG A 334 -35.38 -65.64 -57.04
C ARG A 334 -35.42 -65.27 -55.57
N THR A 335 -34.73 -64.20 -55.20
CA THR A 335 -34.83 -63.61 -53.86
C THR A 335 -35.66 -62.35 -53.93
N ILE A 336 -36.70 -62.30 -53.09
CA ILE A 336 -37.55 -61.13 -52.87
C ILE A 336 -37.04 -60.47 -51.59
N PHE A 337 -36.62 -59.20 -51.68
CA PHE A 337 -36.16 -58.43 -50.53
C PHE A 337 -37.21 -57.40 -50.14
N ILE A 338 -37.64 -57.44 -48.87
CA ILE A 338 -38.55 -56.46 -48.29
C ILE A 338 -37.71 -55.63 -47.31
N PRO A 339 -37.37 -54.37 -47.64
CA PRO A 339 -36.52 -53.56 -46.78
C PRO A 339 -37.23 -53.26 -45.46
N LYS A 340 -36.47 -53.08 -44.38
CA LYS A 340 -37.00 -52.75 -43.05
C LYS A 340 -37.93 -51.53 -43.10
N SER A 341 -37.61 -50.52 -43.92
CA SER A 341 -38.45 -49.32 -44.10
C SER A 341 -39.84 -49.61 -44.67
N SER A 342 -40.02 -50.74 -45.37
CA SER A 342 -41.33 -51.18 -45.87
C SER A 342 -42.11 -52.03 -44.86
N LEU A 343 -41.48 -52.49 -43.77
CA LEU A 343 -42.14 -53.20 -42.69
C LEU A 343 -42.79 -52.22 -41.72
N ASN A 344 -43.96 -51.70 -42.11
CA ASN A 344 -44.72 -50.81 -41.26
C ASN A 344 -45.65 -51.60 -40.30
N PRO A 345 -46.18 -50.97 -39.23
CA PRO A 345 -47.10 -51.63 -38.30
C PRO A 345 -48.44 -52.05 -38.94
N SER A 346 -48.80 -51.43 -40.06
CA SER A 346 -49.98 -51.80 -40.84
C SER A 346 -49.68 -53.02 -41.72
N ILE A 347 -50.73 -53.73 -42.14
CA ILE A 347 -50.55 -54.86 -43.05
C ILE A 347 -50.23 -54.32 -44.45
N GLY A 348 -49.03 -54.61 -44.94
CA GLY A 348 -48.64 -54.45 -46.34
C GLY A 348 -48.92 -55.72 -47.13
N THR A 349 -49.38 -55.57 -48.37
CA THR A 349 -49.49 -56.66 -49.34
C THR A 349 -48.59 -56.33 -50.51
N GLY A 350 -47.57 -57.17 -50.75
CA GLY A 350 -46.70 -57.08 -51.91
C GLY A 350 -46.88 -58.30 -52.81
N TRP A 351 -46.57 -58.15 -54.09
CA TRP A 351 -46.47 -59.30 -54.99
C TRP A 351 -45.26 -59.14 -55.88
N GLU A 352 -44.72 -60.28 -56.29
CA GLU A 352 -43.58 -60.33 -57.17
C GLU A 352 -43.92 -61.22 -58.38
N GLY A 353 -43.64 -60.73 -59.60
CA GLY A 353 -43.81 -61.50 -60.82
C GLY A 353 -42.79 -62.63 -60.93
N MET A 354 -43.25 -63.81 -61.33
CA MET A 354 -42.41 -65.01 -61.45
C MET A 354 -41.97 -65.21 -62.91
N ALA A 355 -40.66 -65.37 -63.13
CA ALA A 355 -40.09 -65.39 -64.48
C ALA A 355 -40.33 -66.71 -65.23
N GLY A 356 -40.84 -66.61 -66.47
CA GLY A 356 -40.99 -67.74 -67.40
C GLY A 356 -42.20 -68.65 -67.15
N THR A 357 -43.23 -68.13 -66.50
CA THR A 357 -44.57 -68.73 -66.45
C THR A 357 -45.59 -67.62 -66.73
N ASP A 358 -46.52 -67.82 -67.67
CA ASP A 358 -47.47 -66.79 -68.09
C ASP A 358 -48.33 -66.32 -66.90
N GLY A 359 -48.03 -65.13 -66.38
CA GLY A 359 -48.80 -64.45 -65.34
C GLY A 359 -48.62 -64.97 -63.90
N ALA A 360 -47.68 -65.88 -63.61
CA ALA A 360 -47.45 -66.35 -62.25
C ALA A 360 -46.86 -65.25 -61.35
N LYS A 361 -47.36 -65.14 -60.12
CA LYS A 361 -46.87 -64.23 -59.09
C LYS A 361 -46.78 -64.92 -57.72
N LYS A 362 -45.94 -64.36 -56.85
CA LYS A 362 -45.93 -64.72 -55.42
C LYS A 362 -46.41 -63.55 -54.60
N VAL A 363 -47.52 -63.74 -53.89
CA VAL A 363 -48.12 -62.71 -53.04
C VAL A 363 -47.66 -62.91 -51.60
N LEU A 364 -47.17 -61.86 -50.99
CA LEU A 364 -46.65 -61.82 -49.62
C LEU A 364 -47.45 -60.78 -48.84
N VAL A 365 -47.88 -61.14 -47.64
CA VAL A 365 -48.55 -60.22 -46.72
C VAL A 365 -47.65 -60.05 -45.50
N TYR A 366 -47.23 -58.83 -45.18
CA TYR A 366 -46.22 -58.58 -44.16
C TYR A 366 -46.53 -57.32 -43.35
N ASN A 367 -45.97 -57.24 -42.14
CA ASN A 367 -45.96 -56.06 -41.28
C ASN A 367 -44.66 -56.04 -40.45
N ALA A 368 -44.57 -55.13 -39.49
CA ALA A 368 -43.39 -54.93 -38.65
C ALA A 368 -42.91 -56.18 -37.88
N THR A 369 -43.76 -57.19 -37.69
CA THR A 369 -43.47 -58.36 -36.83
C THR A 369 -43.82 -59.71 -37.45
N SER A 370 -44.31 -59.74 -38.70
CA SER A 370 -44.73 -60.99 -39.34
C SER A 370 -44.73 -60.94 -40.86
N ILE A 371 -44.61 -62.11 -41.46
CA ILE A 371 -44.84 -62.36 -42.89
C ILE A 371 -45.69 -63.61 -43.04
N ARG A 372 -46.66 -63.55 -43.95
CA ARG A 372 -47.50 -64.68 -44.31
C ARG A 372 -47.75 -64.74 -45.81
N GLY A 373 -48.20 -65.90 -46.25
CA GLY A 373 -48.61 -66.11 -47.63
C GLY A 373 -50.00 -65.59 -47.95
N HIS A 374 -50.50 -65.98 -49.12
CA HIS A 374 -51.85 -65.66 -49.60
C HIS A 374 -52.48 -66.90 -50.24
N ALA A 375 -53.79 -67.06 -50.13
CA ALA A 375 -54.52 -68.21 -50.68
C ALA A 375 -54.26 -68.42 -52.18
N ASP A 376 -54.20 -67.33 -52.96
CA ASP A 376 -53.89 -67.34 -54.40
C ASP A 376 -52.56 -67.99 -54.76
N ASN A 377 -51.62 -68.13 -53.82
CA ASN A 377 -50.34 -68.78 -54.12
C ASN A 377 -50.48 -70.28 -54.37
N GLY A 378 -51.60 -70.90 -53.97
CA GLY A 378 -51.92 -72.31 -54.21
C GLY A 378 -52.66 -72.58 -55.52
N THR A 379 -53.07 -71.53 -56.24
CA THR A 379 -53.84 -71.64 -57.49
C THR A 379 -52.95 -71.46 -58.73
N THR A 380 -53.34 -72.06 -59.85
CA THR A 380 -52.64 -71.89 -61.13
C THR A 380 -52.83 -70.44 -61.62
N PRO A 381 -51.79 -69.74 -62.11
CA PRO A 381 -50.42 -70.22 -62.37
C PRO A 381 -49.42 -70.04 -61.20
N ASN A 382 -49.83 -69.48 -60.06
CA ASN A 382 -48.94 -69.15 -58.93
C ASN A 382 -48.37 -70.38 -58.20
N ASN A 383 -49.10 -71.50 -58.24
CA ASN A 383 -48.63 -72.80 -57.73
C ASN A 383 -47.46 -73.40 -58.54
N GLY A 384 -47.07 -72.78 -59.66
CA GLY A 384 -45.82 -73.09 -60.36
C GLY A 384 -44.56 -72.68 -59.60
N TRP A 385 -44.70 -72.06 -58.42
CA TRP A 385 -43.61 -71.54 -57.60
C TRP A 385 -43.83 -71.83 -56.11
N CYS A 386 -42.77 -72.10 -55.38
CA CYS A 386 -42.77 -72.31 -53.94
C CYS A 386 -41.80 -71.35 -53.25
N VAL A 387 -42.07 -71.04 -51.98
CA VAL A 387 -41.06 -70.43 -51.10
C VAL A 387 -40.12 -71.53 -50.62
N ARG A 388 -38.82 -71.22 -50.68
CA ARG A 388 -37.72 -72.08 -50.25
C ARG A 388 -37.20 -71.68 -48.89
N THR A 389 -36.93 -70.39 -48.71
CA THR A 389 -36.44 -69.85 -47.44
C THR A 389 -37.10 -68.52 -47.12
N ILE A 390 -37.26 -68.25 -45.82
CA ILE A 390 -37.64 -66.94 -45.30
C ILE A 390 -36.69 -66.65 -44.16
N GLY A 391 -36.17 -65.43 -44.10
CA GLY A 391 -35.39 -64.96 -42.97
C GLY A 391 -35.20 -63.46 -42.99
N TYR A 392 -34.50 -62.93 -42.00
CA TYR A 392 -34.25 -61.50 -41.87
C TYR A 392 -32.80 -61.21 -41.51
N ARG A 393 -32.40 -59.96 -41.76
CA ARG A 393 -31.21 -59.34 -41.18
C ARG A 393 -31.62 -58.05 -40.52
#